data_AF-A0A7X8A559-F1
#
_entry.id   AF-A0A7X8A559-F1
#
_cell.length_a   1.000
_cell.length_b   1.000
_cell.length_c   1.000
_cell.angle_alpha   90.00
_cell.angle_beta   90.00
_cell.angle_gamma   90.00
#
_symmetry.space_group_name_H-M   'P 1'
#
loop_
_entity.id
_entity.type
_entity.pdbx_description
1 polymer ?
#
loop_
_entity_poly.entity_id
_entity_poly.type
_entity_poly.pdbx_seq_one_letter_code
_entity_poly.pdbx_strand_id
1 'polypeptide(L)'
;MGGPANPGKKNTFTDVLLVLYFQRYPGQDPKSGIANVPYKIMDGSKQIDSGKTDSEGRVFIGFKPKVGITVEILGSKFPITNLTKIPSISTTKGLQRRLKITGYYSGRVDGVYGPRTERAMLNFQADHDPLKMDGSPGNSTNSKLKDEAGG
;
A
#
# COMPACT_ATOMS: atom_id res chain seq x y z
N MET A 1 -20.55 18.67 7.50
CA MET A 1 -20.48 17.85 6.26
C MET A 1 -19.78 16.54 6.59
N GLY A 2 -20.57 15.52 6.93
CA GLY A 2 -20.07 14.16 7.18
C GLY A 2 -19.90 13.43 5.85
N GLY A 3 -18.69 12.92 5.59
CA GLY A 3 -18.46 12.04 4.44
C GLY A 3 -19.24 10.74 4.60
N PRO A 4 -19.65 10.10 3.48
CA PRO A 4 -20.51 8.93 3.52
C PRO A 4 -19.85 7.79 4.30
N ALA A 5 -20.60 7.24 5.26
CA ALA A 5 -20.32 5.93 5.82
C ALA A 5 -20.49 4.91 4.68
N ASN A 6 -19.46 4.10 4.43
CA ASN A 6 -19.51 3.02 3.44
C ASN A 6 -20.11 1.78 4.12
N PRO A 7 -21.36 1.38 3.83
CA PRO A 7 -22.00 0.25 4.47
C PRO A 7 -21.85 -0.98 3.56
N GLY A 8 -20.97 -1.89 3.94
CA GLY A 8 -20.81 -3.16 3.24
C GLY A 8 -19.36 -3.61 3.19
N LYS A 9 -19.13 -4.83 3.67
CA LYS A 9 -17.86 -5.55 3.67
C LYS A 9 -16.98 -5.23 2.45
N LYS A 10 -15.67 -5.11 2.69
CA LYS A 10 -14.54 -4.93 1.73
C LYS A 10 -14.07 -3.48 1.58
N ASN A 11 -13.11 -3.07 2.41
CA ASN A 11 -12.21 -1.96 2.06
C ASN A 11 -10.75 -2.33 2.34
N THR A 12 -10.34 -3.56 2.02
CA THR A 12 -8.93 -3.93 2.01
C THR A 12 -8.28 -3.42 0.72
N PHE A 13 -7.86 -2.15 0.69
CA PHE A 13 -6.93 -1.66 -0.35
C PHE A 13 -5.50 -2.02 0.06
N THR A 14 -5.14 -3.32 0.03
CA THR A 14 -3.79 -3.81 0.39
C THR A 14 -2.72 -3.47 -0.66
N ASP A 15 -3.05 -2.70 -1.69
CA ASP A 15 -2.13 -2.39 -2.77
C ASP A 15 -1.52 -1.00 -2.56
N VAL A 16 -0.22 -0.96 -2.28
CA VAL A 16 0.57 0.25 -2.45
C VAL A 16 0.73 0.47 -3.94
N LEU A 17 0.39 1.66 -4.43
CA LEU A 17 0.59 2.04 -5.82
C LEU A 17 1.99 2.65 -5.99
N LEU A 18 2.91 1.91 -6.60
CA LEU A 18 4.18 2.46 -7.09
C LEU A 18 4.01 2.89 -8.53
N VAL A 19 4.46 4.11 -8.84
CA VAL A 19 4.51 4.62 -10.20
C VAL A 19 5.98 4.71 -10.62
N LEU A 20 6.36 3.91 -11.60
CA LEU A 20 7.70 3.96 -12.20
C LEU A 20 7.63 4.72 -13.53
N TYR A 21 8.62 5.57 -13.77
CA TYR A 21 8.74 6.34 -15.01
C TYR A 21 9.90 5.78 -15.83
N PHE A 22 9.57 5.29 -17.03
CA PHE A 22 10.55 4.87 -18.02
C PHE A 22 10.61 5.93 -19.11
N GLN A 23 11.74 6.63 -19.20
CA GLN A 23 11.94 7.78 -20.08
C GLN A 23 13.23 7.65 -20.90
N ARG A 24 13.20 8.17 -22.14
CA ARG A 24 14.37 8.21 -23.04
C ARG A 24 15.45 9.14 -22.51
N TYR A 25 15.04 10.23 -21.87
CA TYR A 25 15.91 11.24 -21.30
C TYR A 25 15.49 11.54 -19.86
N PRO A 26 16.43 11.68 -18.92
CA PRO A 26 16.11 12.05 -17.55
C PRO A 26 15.56 13.49 -17.47
N GLY A 27 14.41 13.70 -16.81
CA GLY A 27 13.79 15.02 -16.65
C GLY A 27 12.37 14.94 -16.09
N GLN A 28 11.68 16.08 -16.02
CA GLN A 28 10.24 16.16 -15.65
C GLN A 28 9.31 16.32 -16.87
N ASP A 29 9.84 16.28 -18.10
CA ASP A 29 9.03 16.44 -19.31
C ASP A 29 8.18 15.17 -19.55
N PRO A 30 6.84 15.25 -19.48
CA PRO A 30 5.95 14.11 -19.68
C PRO A 30 6.06 13.50 -21.09
N LYS A 31 6.60 14.22 -22.09
CA LYS A 31 6.84 13.69 -23.45
C LYS A 31 8.11 12.84 -23.57
N SER A 32 8.91 12.75 -22.51
CA SER A 32 10.13 11.94 -22.51
C SER A 32 9.88 10.46 -22.25
N GLY A 33 8.65 10.07 -21.91
CA GLY A 33 8.25 8.70 -21.62
C GLY A 33 8.41 7.72 -22.80
N ILE A 34 8.75 6.47 -22.50
CA ILE A 34 8.81 5.40 -23.49
C ILE A 34 7.49 4.63 -23.44
N ALA A 35 6.59 4.90 -24.38
CA ALA A 35 5.26 4.29 -24.43
C ALA A 35 5.26 2.87 -25.02
N ASN A 36 4.23 2.08 -24.67
CA ASN A 36 3.93 0.76 -25.23
C ASN A 36 5.05 -0.28 -25.07
N VAL A 37 5.93 -0.08 -24.09
CA VAL A 37 7.02 -1.01 -23.76
C VAL A 37 6.48 -2.12 -22.88
N PRO A 38 6.61 -3.39 -23.26
CA PRO A 38 6.16 -4.49 -22.42
C PRO A 38 7.01 -4.60 -21.16
N TYR A 39 6.35 -4.78 -20.03
CA TYR A 39 6.98 -5.09 -18.75
C TYR A 39 6.37 -6.34 -18.13
N LYS A 40 7.15 -6.99 -17.28
CA LYS A 40 6.71 -8.10 -16.41
C LYS A 40 7.05 -7.76 -14.97
N ILE A 41 6.16 -8.15 -14.07
CA ILE A 41 6.38 -8.04 -12.63
C ILE A 41 6.55 -9.45 -12.08
N MET A 42 7.69 -9.68 -11.43
CA MET A 42 8.10 -10.96 -10.91
C MET A 42 8.14 -10.92 -9.38
N ASP A 43 7.57 -11.92 -8.71
CA ASP A 43 7.82 -12.24 -7.30
C ASP A 43 8.74 -13.48 -7.27
N GLY A 44 10.02 -13.24 -7.00
CA GLY A 44 11.07 -14.25 -7.24
C GLY A 44 11.06 -14.72 -8.70
N SER A 45 10.76 -16.01 -8.91
CA SER A 45 10.66 -16.62 -10.24
C SER A 45 9.26 -16.61 -10.84
N LYS A 46 8.24 -16.16 -10.09
CA LYS A 46 6.84 -16.18 -10.52
C LYS A 46 6.44 -14.85 -11.13
N GLN A 47 5.96 -14.86 -12.38
CA GLN A 47 5.30 -13.67 -12.95
C GLN A 47 3.97 -13.45 -12.24
N ILE A 48 3.82 -12.31 -11.58
CA ILE A 48 2.60 -11.93 -10.84
C ILE A 48 1.74 -10.93 -11.60
N ASP A 49 2.34 -10.17 -12.52
CA ASP A 49 1.63 -9.22 -13.38
C ASP A 49 2.46 -8.92 -14.64
N SER A 50 1.83 -8.33 -15.65
CA SER A 50 2.48 -7.84 -16.87
C SER A 50 1.60 -6.81 -17.56
N GLY A 51 2.24 -5.89 -18.27
CA GLY A 51 1.52 -4.88 -19.02
C GLY A 51 2.43 -4.16 -19.99
N LYS A 52 2.01 -2.95 -20.39
CA LYS A 52 2.82 -2.05 -21.19
C LYS A 52 2.81 -0.67 -20.59
N THR A 53 3.92 0.07 -20.74
CA THR A 53 3.99 1.46 -20.32
C THR A 53 2.92 2.30 -21.03
N ASP A 54 2.35 3.28 -20.31
CA ASP A 54 1.38 4.21 -20.88
C ASP A 54 2.02 5.24 -21.83
N SER A 55 1.23 6.18 -22.35
CA SER A 55 1.72 7.24 -23.25
C SER A 55 2.78 8.16 -22.64
N GLU A 56 2.89 8.19 -21.31
CA GLU A 56 3.86 8.97 -20.54
C GLU A 56 5.01 8.09 -20.02
N GLY A 57 5.10 6.83 -20.45
CA GLY A 57 6.15 5.91 -20.02
C GLY A 57 5.96 5.39 -18.59
N ARG A 58 4.76 5.50 -18.01
CA ARG A 58 4.48 5.09 -16.64
C ARG A 58 4.11 3.62 -16.54
N VAL A 59 4.51 3.01 -15.43
CA VAL A 59 4.04 1.70 -14.97
C VAL A 59 3.40 1.86 -13.60
N PHE A 60 2.15 1.44 -13.48
CA PHE A 60 1.39 1.44 -12.23
C PHE A 60 1.44 0.04 -11.63
N ILE A 61 2.03 -0.09 -10.45
CA ILE A 61 2.20 -1.36 -9.77
C ILE A 61 1.43 -1.32 -8.46
N GLY A 62 0.36 -2.11 -8.37
CA GLY A 62 -0.26 -2.45 -7.10
C GLY A 62 0.49 -3.62 -6.49
N PHE A 63 1.04 -3.45 -5.28
CA PHE A 63 1.70 -4.54 -4.59
C PHE A 63 1.45 -4.50 -3.08
N LYS A 64 1.47 -5.68 -2.47
CA LYS A 64 1.38 -5.79 -1.01
C LYS A 64 2.67 -5.29 -0.37
N PRO A 65 2.60 -4.39 0.63
CA PRO A 65 3.78 -3.94 1.36
C PRO A 65 4.43 -5.13 2.04
N LYS A 66 5.55 -5.62 1.47
CA LYS A 66 6.49 -6.68 1.92
C LYS A 66 7.10 -7.45 0.77
N VAL A 67 6.41 -7.51 -0.37
CA VAL A 67 6.88 -8.31 -1.50
C VAL A 67 8.05 -7.57 -2.14
N GLY A 68 9.21 -8.22 -2.18
CA GLY A 68 10.28 -7.81 -3.08
C GLY A 68 9.87 -8.23 -4.48
N ILE A 69 9.64 -7.27 -5.35
CA ILE A 69 9.29 -7.54 -6.74
C ILE A 69 10.48 -7.23 -7.64
N THR A 70 10.56 -7.87 -8.80
CA THR A 70 11.46 -7.48 -9.88
C THR A 70 10.63 -7.05 -11.07
N VAL A 71 10.86 -5.81 -11.53
CA VAL A 71 10.27 -5.34 -12.78
C VAL A 71 11.26 -5.66 -13.89
N GLU A 72 10.84 -6.48 -14.86
CA GLU A 72 11.62 -6.78 -16.05
C GLU A 72 11.05 -6.00 -17.24
N ILE A 73 11.88 -5.16 -17.84
CA ILE A 73 11.51 -4.28 -18.95
C ILE A 73 12.75 -3.98 -19.80
N LEU A 74 12.60 -4.01 -21.12
CA LEU A 74 13.72 -3.84 -22.08
C LEU A 74 14.91 -4.79 -21.79
N GLY A 75 14.63 -6.02 -21.33
CA GLY A 75 15.67 -7.01 -20.97
C GLY A 75 16.44 -6.68 -19.69
N SER A 76 16.11 -5.57 -19.01
CA SER A 76 16.72 -5.16 -17.75
C SER A 76 15.83 -5.58 -16.58
N LYS A 77 16.45 -6.04 -15.48
CA LYS A 77 15.76 -6.45 -14.25
C LYS A 77 15.99 -5.40 -13.17
N PHE A 78 14.91 -4.80 -12.69
CA PHE A 78 14.90 -3.79 -11.64
C PHE A 78 14.33 -4.39 -10.36
N PRO A 79 15.18 -4.88 -9.43
CA PRO A 79 14.71 -5.36 -8.15
C PRO A 79 14.22 -4.18 -7.30
N ILE A 80 12.98 -4.27 -6.83
CA ILE A 80 12.37 -3.28 -5.96
C ILE A 80 12.14 -3.95 -4.61
N THR A 81 13.06 -3.68 -3.69
CA THR A 81 13.06 -4.23 -2.33
C THR A 81 12.80 -3.11 -1.33
N ASN A 82 12.27 -3.45 -0.15
CA ASN A 82 12.07 -2.51 0.96
C ASN A 82 11.23 -1.26 0.64
N LEU A 83 10.16 -1.40 -0.16
CA LEU A 83 9.35 -0.27 -0.63
C LEU A 83 8.62 0.54 0.46
N THR A 84 8.59 0.08 1.70
CA THR A 84 8.25 0.90 2.86
C THR A 84 8.87 0.33 4.12
N LYS A 85 9.75 1.07 4.81
CA LYS A 85 10.01 0.83 6.23
C LYS A 85 8.75 1.27 6.99
N ILE A 86 7.75 0.39 7.12
CA ILE A 86 6.59 0.69 7.95
C ILE A 86 7.13 0.86 9.38
N PRO A 87 6.91 2.00 10.05
CA PRO A 87 7.33 2.16 11.43
C PRO A 87 6.77 1.02 12.29
N SER A 88 7.45 0.69 13.38
CA SER A 88 7.00 -0.37 14.29
C SER A 88 5.53 -0.16 14.65
N ILE A 89 4.74 -1.24 14.73
CA ILE A 89 3.33 -1.14 15.10
C ILE A 89 3.13 -0.52 16.49
N SER A 90 4.14 -0.59 17.35
CA SER A 90 4.15 0.07 18.65
C SER A 90 4.17 1.61 18.56
N THR A 91 4.43 2.17 17.38
CA THR A 91 4.38 3.61 17.14
C THR A 91 3.06 4.00 16.49
N THR A 92 2.51 5.16 16.86
CA THR A 92 1.29 5.70 16.25
C THR A 92 1.41 5.85 14.73
N LYS A 93 2.59 6.22 14.22
CA LYS A 93 2.85 6.26 12.77
C LYS A 93 2.75 4.89 12.13
N GLY A 94 3.27 3.86 12.79
CA GLY A 94 3.20 2.47 12.32
C GLY A 94 1.76 1.94 12.32
N LEU A 95 0.98 2.30 13.34
CA LEU A 95 -0.44 1.97 13.44
C LEU A 95 -1.27 2.68 12.38
N GLN A 96 -1.19 4.01 12.28
CA GLN A 96 -1.88 4.81 11.27
C GLN A 96 -1.53 4.36 9.86
N ARG A 97 -0.26 4.00 9.60
CA ARG A 97 0.15 3.51 8.28
C ARG A 97 -0.46 2.15 7.96
N ARG A 98 -0.52 1.24 8.94
CA ARG A 98 -1.17 -0.06 8.75
C ARG A 98 -2.68 0.07 8.58
N LEU A 99 -3.35 0.88 9.40
CA LEU A 99 -4.78 1.19 9.23
C LEU A 99 -5.07 1.84 7.88
N LYS A 100 -4.12 2.63 7.35
CA LYS A 100 -4.25 3.22 6.03
C LYS A 100 -4.11 2.18 4.92
N ILE A 101 -3.15 1.27 5.05
CA ILE A 101 -2.96 0.13 4.14
C ILE A 101 -4.17 -0.80 4.17
N THR A 102 -4.77 -1.04 5.35
CA THR A 102 -5.97 -1.86 5.46
C THR A 102 -7.25 -1.10 5.11
N GLY A 103 -7.14 0.18 4.70
CA GLY A 103 -8.25 1.02 4.22
C GLY A 103 -9.16 1.63 5.30
N TYR A 104 -8.84 1.44 6.58
CA TYR A 104 -9.61 1.99 7.71
C TYR A 104 -9.22 3.44 8.07
N TYR A 105 -8.05 3.92 7.63
CA TYR A 105 -7.56 5.26 7.94
C TYR A 105 -7.33 6.12 6.69
N SER A 106 -8.18 7.13 6.50
CA SER A 106 -8.08 8.10 5.40
C SER A 106 -7.23 9.34 5.73
N GLY A 107 -6.76 9.48 6.98
CA GLY A 107 -6.00 10.64 7.44
C GLY A 107 -4.53 10.69 6.99
N ARG A 108 -3.85 11.76 7.38
CA ARG A 108 -2.38 11.85 7.28
C ARG A 108 -1.74 10.98 8.36
N VAL A 109 -0.65 10.30 8.02
CA VAL A 109 0.18 9.55 8.98
C VAL A 109 1.12 10.54 9.66
N ASP A 110 0.59 11.26 10.63
CA ASP A 110 1.30 12.30 11.38
C ASP A 110 1.96 11.77 12.66
N GLY A 111 1.51 10.62 13.17
CA GLY A 111 1.97 10.03 14.42
C GLY A 111 1.22 10.50 15.66
N VAL A 112 0.09 11.21 15.50
CA VAL A 112 -0.74 11.68 16.60
C VAL A 112 -1.97 10.79 16.74
N TYR A 113 -2.18 10.21 17.93
CA TYR A 113 -3.33 9.34 18.18
C TYR A 113 -4.53 10.22 18.51
N GLY A 114 -5.25 10.65 17.47
CA GLY A 114 -6.43 11.49 17.59
C GLY A 114 -7.74 10.75 17.28
N PRO A 115 -8.88 11.46 17.34
CA PRO A 115 -10.21 10.86 17.14
C PRO A 115 -10.38 10.12 15.80
N ARG A 116 -9.65 10.54 14.76
CA ARG A 116 -9.64 9.85 13.46
C ARG A 116 -8.93 8.51 13.50
N THR A 117 -7.83 8.41 14.25
CA THR A 117 -7.08 7.17 14.44
C THR A 117 -7.85 6.20 15.31
N GLU A 118 -8.47 6.70 16.38
CA GLU A 118 -9.35 5.92 17.25
C GLU A 118 -10.55 5.35 16.49
N ARG A 119 -11.24 6.17 15.68
CA ARG A 119 -12.35 5.70 14.85
C ARG A 119 -11.92 4.64 13.84
N ALA A 120 -10.75 4.82 13.22
CA ALA A 120 -10.18 3.82 12.32
C ALA A 120 -9.88 2.49 13.05
N MET A 121 -9.38 2.57 14.27
CA MET A 121 -9.13 1.41 15.13
C MET A 121 -10.42 0.69 15.52
N LEU A 122 -11.44 1.44 15.94
CA LEU A 122 -12.74 0.88 16.27
C LEU A 122 -13.37 0.18 15.08
N ASN A 123 -13.34 0.79 13.89
CA ASN A 123 -13.84 0.17 12.68
C ASN A 123 -13.05 -1.11 12.33
N PHE A 124 -11.73 -1.08 12.46
CA PHE A 124 -10.89 -2.27 12.25
C PHE A 124 -11.24 -3.38 13.23
N GLN A 125 -11.29 -3.08 14.53
CA GLN A 125 -11.68 -4.06 15.55
C GLN A 125 -13.10 -4.59 15.31
N ALA A 126 -14.01 -3.74 14.82
CA ALA A 126 -15.38 -4.12 14.55
C ALA A 126 -15.54 -5.13 13.42
N ASP A 127 -14.69 -5.03 12.40
CA ASP A 127 -14.71 -5.90 11.23
C ASP A 127 -13.93 -7.22 11.45
N HIS A 128 -13.30 -7.40 12.63
CA HIS A 128 -12.43 -8.54 12.91
C HIS A 128 -12.72 -9.19 14.25
N ASP A 129 -13.60 -10.19 14.26
CA ASP A 129 -13.76 -11.10 15.40
C ASP A 129 -12.49 -11.94 15.64
N PRO A 130 -12.09 -12.24 16.89
CA PRO A 130 -12.74 -11.90 18.16
C PRO A 130 -12.13 -10.63 18.82
N LEU A 131 -11.74 -9.61 18.04
CA LEU A 131 -11.12 -8.42 18.61
C LEU A 131 -12.11 -7.62 19.46
N LYS A 132 -11.63 -7.12 20.60
CA LYS A 132 -12.39 -6.22 21.44
C LYS A 132 -12.44 -4.83 20.79
N MET A 133 -13.64 -4.27 20.60
CA MET A 133 -13.85 -2.93 20.02
C MET A 133 -13.68 -1.84 21.09
N ASP A 134 -12.46 -1.69 21.61
CA ASP A 134 -12.13 -0.72 22.68
C ASP A 134 -11.33 0.48 22.17
N GLY A 135 -11.09 0.56 20.87
CA GLY A 135 -10.30 1.62 20.23
C GLY A 135 -8.84 1.61 20.66
N SER A 136 -8.39 0.57 21.36
CA SER A 136 -7.04 0.46 21.92
C SER A 136 -6.18 -0.52 21.11
N PRO A 137 -4.92 -0.16 20.80
CA PRO A 137 -4.01 -1.04 20.08
C PRO A 137 -3.38 -2.12 20.97
N GLY A 138 -4.23 -3.02 21.47
CA GLY A 138 -3.81 -4.20 22.23
C GLY A 138 -3.05 -5.23 21.39
N ASN A 139 -2.44 -6.22 22.04
CA ASN A 139 -1.61 -7.23 21.38
C ASN A 139 -2.36 -7.97 20.26
N SER A 140 -3.59 -8.42 20.51
CA SER A 140 -4.42 -9.12 19.52
C SER A 140 -4.74 -8.22 18.32
N THR A 141 -5.11 -6.96 18.56
CA THR A 141 -5.39 -5.97 17.50
C THR A 141 -4.14 -5.70 16.68
N ASN A 142 -3.00 -5.51 17.33
CA ASN A 142 -1.72 -5.27 16.65
C ASN A 142 -1.27 -6.47 15.82
N SER A 143 -1.42 -7.69 16.33
CA SER A 143 -1.09 -8.89 15.58
C SER A 143 -1.95 -8.97 14.31
N LYS A 144 -3.27 -8.84 14.45
CA LYS A 144 -4.19 -8.89 13.32
C LYS A 144 -3.92 -7.77 12.29
N LEU A 145 -3.67 -6.55 12.77
CA LEU A 145 -3.38 -5.40 11.92
C LEU A 145 -2.04 -5.54 11.20
N LYS A 146 -1.03 -6.18 11.82
CA LYS A 146 0.20 -6.57 11.14
C LYS A 146 -0.10 -7.56 10.02
N ASP A 147 -0.82 -8.65 10.32
CA ASP A 147 -1.08 -9.71 9.36
C ASP A 147 -1.79 -9.17 8.11
N GLU A 148 -2.79 -8.32 8.28
CA GLU A 148 -3.55 -7.73 7.16
C GLU A 148 -2.80 -6.63 6.42
N ALA A 149 -1.97 -5.85 7.11
CA ALA A 149 -1.18 -4.79 6.49
C ALA A 149 0.16 -5.29 5.92
N GLY A 150 0.40 -6.60 5.88
CA GLY A 150 1.69 -7.17 5.47
C GLY A 150 2.79 -6.92 6.50
N GLY A 151 2.69 -7.59 7.65
CA GLY A 151 3.43 -7.45 8.93
C GLY A 151 4.89 -6.98 9.00
#